data_AF-A0A077QJR8-F1
#
_entry.id   AF-A0A077QJR8-F1
#
_cell.length_a   1.000
_cell.length_b   1.000
_cell.length_c   1.000
_cell.angle_alpha   90.00
_cell.angle_beta   90.00
_cell.angle_gamma   90.00
#
_symmetry.space_group_name_H-M   'P 1'
#
loop_
_entity.id
_entity.type
_entity.pdbx_description
1 polymer ?
#
loop_
_entity_poly.entity_id
_entity_poly.type
_entity_poly.pdbx_seq_one_letter_code
_entity_poly.pdbx_strand_id
1 'polypeptide(L)' 'MGLLSGCSSIQTEYVPVPPIPIPAHLLADCLPPVIPDKMTWSDSLLLNVQLLTVIGQCNLDKQAIREIEESKQPQSK' A
#
# COMPACT_ATOMS: atom_id res chain seq x y z
N MET A 1 -15.83 -62.92 -4.33
CA MET A 1 -16.09 -61.87 -3.32
C MET A 1 -15.64 -60.53 -3.89
N GLY A 2 -16.46 -59.50 -3.68
CA GLY A 2 -16.47 -58.26 -4.49
C GLY A 2 -15.31 -57.29 -4.23
N LEU A 3 -14.92 -56.60 -5.30
CA LEU A 3 -14.01 -55.46 -5.29
C LEU A 3 -14.80 -54.20 -4.90
N LEU A 4 -14.54 -53.68 -3.71
CA LEU A 4 -15.05 -52.38 -3.26
C LEU A 4 -14.18 -51.28 -3.87
N SER A 5 -14.53 -50.81 -5.08
CA SER A 5 -14.00 -49.56 -5.60
C SER A 5 -14.84 -48.41 -5.06
N GLY A 6 -14.30 -47.69 -4.07
CA GLY A 6 -14.89 -46.44 -3.61
C GLY A 6 -14.58 -45.33 -4.61
N CYS A 7 -15.57 -44.90 -5.39
CA CYS A 7 -15.44 -43.72 -6.24
C CYS A 7 -15.52 -42.48 -5.35
N SER A 8 -14.37 -41.90 -5.00
CA SER A 8 -14.31 -40.57 -4.36
C SER A 8 -14.01 -39.55 -5.45
N SER A 9 -15.02 -38.83 -5.93
CA SER A 9 -14.81 -37.65 -6.77
C SER A 9 -14.44 -36.48 -5.86
N ILE A 10 -13.16 -36.10 -5.85
CA ILE A 10 -12.72 -34.88 -5.17
C ILE A 10 -13.05 -33.71 -6.09
N GLN A 11 -13.98 -32.85 -5.68
CA GLN A 11 -14.27 -31.61 -6.38
C GLN A 11 -13.38 -30.51 -5.82
N THR A 12 -12.59 -29.88 -6.70
CA THR A 12 -11.75 -28.73 -6.32
C THR A 12 -12.66 -27.52 -6.10
N GLU A 13 -12.81 -27.11 -4.84
CA GLU A 13 -13.45 -25.86 -4.46
C GLU A 13 -12.41 -24.73 -4.50
N TYR A 14 -12.63 -23.73 -5.34
CA TYR A 14 -11.78 -22.54 -5.37
C TYR A 14 -12.28 -21.58 -4.31
N VAL A 15 -11.46 -21.35 -3.29
CA VAL A 15 -11.72 -20.35 -2.26
C VAL A 15 -11.06 -19.03 -2.68
N PRO A 16 -11.76 -17.89 -2.63
CA PRO A 16 -11.16 -16.61 -2.94
C PRO A 16 -10.02 -16.31 -1.98
N VAL A 17 -8.85 -15.92 -2.53
CA VAL A 17 -7.70 -15.49 -1.73
C VAL A 17 -8.01 -14.11 -1.16
N PRO A 18 -7.89 -13.90 0.16
CA PRO A 18 -8.07 -12.59 0.74
C PRO A 18 -7.05 -11.60 0.17
N PRO A 19 -7.45 -10.36 -0.20
CA PRO A 19 -6.53 -9.39 -0.76
C PRO A 19 -5.45 -9.02 0.26
N ILE A 20 -4.20 -8.94 -0.19
CA ILE A 20 -3.10 -8.47 0.67
C ILE A 20 -3.36 -6.99 0.98
N PRO A 21 -3.51 -6.60 2.26
CA PRO A 21 -3.79 -5.22 2.62
C PRO A 21 -2.56 -4.35 2.35
N ILE A 22 -2.80 -3.09 1.99
CA ILE A 22 -1.74 -2.09 1.90
C ILE A 22 -1.21 -1.84 3.32
N PRO A 23 0.13 -1.80 3.52
CA PRO A 23 0.70 -1.42 4.81
C PRO A 23 0.14 -0.09 5.32
N ALA A 24 -0.30 -0.06 6.58
CA ALA A 24 -1.00 1.09 7.16
C ALA A 24 -0.18 2.41 7.09
N HIS A 25 1.15 2.33 7.15
CA HIS A 25 2.02 3.50 7.06
C HIS A 25 1.97 4.19 5.69
N LEU A 26 1.68 3.46 4.60
CA LEU A 26 1.54 4.05 3.27
C LEU A 26 0.21 4.82 3.13
N LEU A 27 -0.77 4.49 3.95
CA LEU A 27 -2.08 5.14 4.00
C LEU A 27 -2.14 6.25 5.05
N ALA A 28 -1.05 6.54 5.75
CA ALA A 28 -1.00 7.61 6.72
C ALA A 28 -1.07 8.97 6.03
N ASP A 29 -1.68 9.95 6.71
CA ASP A 29 -1.78 11.31 6.18
C ASP A 29 -0.40 11.96 6.02
N CYS A 30 -0.24 12.69 4.92
CA CYS A 30 0.88 13.58 4.67
C CYS A 30 0.75 14.86 5.50
N LEU A 31 1.13 14.79 6.77
CA LEU A 31 1.01 15.94 7.67
C LEU A 31 2.09 16.99 7.38
N PRO A 32 1.73 18.28 7.26
CA PRO A 32 2.71 19.34 7.15
C PRO A 32 3.54 19.45 8.44
N PRO A 33 4.78 19.95 8.37
CA PRO A 33 5.53 20.34 9.56
C PRO A 33 4.80 21.46 10.32
N VAL A 34 5.09 21.58 11.61
CA VAL A 34 4.54 22.64 12.45
C VAL A 34 4.99 24.01 11.93
N ILE A 35 4.03 24.89 11.65
CA ILE A 35 4.29 26.26 11.23
C ILE A 35 4.17 27.17 12.46
N PRO A 36 5.26 27.85 12.88
CA PRO A 36 5.21 28.73 14.04
C PRO A 36 4.52 30.06 13.71
N ASP A 37 3.83 30.65 14.70
CA ASP A 37 3.16 31.96 14.57
C ASP A 37 4.12 33.11 14.26
N LYS A 38 5.40 32.96 14.62
CA LYS A 38 6.48 33.90 14.33
C LYS A 38 7.65 33.14 13.75
N MET A 39 8.16 33.64 12.64
CA MET A 39 9.29 33.07 11.91
C MET A 39 10.18 34.18 11.37
N THR A 40 11.50 33.96 11.43
CA THR A 40 12.46 34.77 10.68
C THR A 40 12.41 34.37 9.20
N TRP A 41 13.04 35.18 8.34
CA TRP A 41 13.18 34.81 6.93
C TRP A 41 14.00 33.51 6.77
N SER A 42 15.03 33.30 7.58
CA SER A 42 15.81 32.05 7.56
C SER A 42 14.99 30.83 7.96
N ASP A 43 14.09 30.97 8.95
CA ASP A 43 13.16 29.89 9.33
C ASP A 43 12.23 29.52 8.16
N SER A 44 11.88 30.48 7.32
CA SER A 44 11.07 30.23 6.11
C SER A 44 11.77 29.29 5.12
N LEU A 45 13.08 29.43 4.98
CA LEU A 45 13.86 28.56 4.10
C LEU A 45 13.92 27.15 4.67
N LEU A 46 14.12 27.01 5.98
CA LEU A 46 14.11 25.71 6.64
C LEU A 46 12.75 25.03 6.55
N LEU A 47 11.66 25.79 6.73
CA LEU A 47 10.30 25.30 6.56
C LEU A 47 10.04 24.80 5.13
N ASN A 48 10.54 25.51 4.10
CA ASN A 48 10.45 25.05 2.70
C ASN A 48 11.18 23.71 2.50
N VAL A 49 12.37 23.54 3.09
CA VAL A 49 13.09 22.27 3.04
C VAL A 49 12.26 21.15 3.68
N GLN A 50 11.72 21.38 4.89
CA GLN A 50 10.88 20.39 5.59
C GLN A 50 9.63 20.02 4.77
N LEU A 51 8.95 21.01 4.20
CA LEU A 51 7.79 20.80 3.33
C LEU A 51 8.14 19.95 2.11
N LEU A 52 9.26 20.26 1.44
CA LEU A 52 9.73 19.48 0.29
C LEU A 52 10.11 18.05 0.68
N THR A 53 10.66 17.84 1.87
CA THR A 53 10.93 16.49 2.40
C THR A 53 9.65 15.69 2.61
N VAL A 54 8.62 16.29 3.23
CA VAL A 54 7.30 15.63 3.41
C VAL A 54 6.69 15.28 2.06
N ILE A 55 6.67 16.21 1.11
CA ILE A 55 6.15 15.97 -0.24
C ILE A 55 6.93 14.84 -0.94
N GLY A 56 8.26 14.83 -0.80
CA GLY A 56 9.12 13.79 -1.35
C GLY A 56 8.76 12.41 -0.81
N GLN A 57 8.66 12.27 0.52
CA GLN A 57 8.28 11.00 1.15
C GLN A 57 6.88 10.55 0.71
N CYS A 58 5.91 11.46 0.72
CA CYS A 58 4.55 11.16 0.27
C CYS A 58 4.48 10.72 -1.20
N ASN A 59 5.36 11.23 -2.06
CA ASN A 59 5.43 10.77 -3.44
C ASN A 59 5.98 9.34 -3.55
N LEU A 60 6.94 8.96 -2.70
CA LEU A 60 7.44 7.59 -2.59
C LEU A 60 6.34 6.64 -2.07
N ASP A 61 5.61 7.05 -1.03
CA ASP A 61 4.54 6.22 -0.46
C ASP A 61 3.42 5.98 -1.51
N LYS A 62 3.03 7.04 -2.25
CA LYS A 62 2.10 6.93 -3.38
C LYS A 62 2.63 6.00 -4.49
N GLN A 63 3.94 6.00 -4.75
CA GLN A 63 4.53 5.09 -5.71
C GLN A 63 4.44 3.64 -5.23
N ALA A 64 4.80 3.37 -3.99
CA ALA A 64 4.69 2.03 -3.40
C ALA A 64 3.24 1.53 -3.43
N ILE A 65 2.25 2.39 -3.17
CA ILE A 65 0.83 2.05 -3.31
C ILE A 65 0.50 1.65 -4.76
N ARG A 66 0.94 2.41 -5.76
CA ARG A 66 0.69 2.09 -7.17
C ARG A 66 1.29 0.72 -7.55
N GLU A 67 2.52 0.45 -7.13
CA GLU A 67 3.18 -0.84 -7.37
C GLU A 67 2.42 -2.01 -6.73
N ILE A 68 1.93 -1.82 -5.49
CA ILE A 68 1.08 -2.81 -4.82
C ILE A 68 -0.22 -3.03 -5.58
N GLU A 69 -0.89 -1.96 -6.02
CA GLU A 69 -2.15 -2.07 -6.75
C GLU A 69 -1.97 -2.70 -8.15
N GLU A 70 -0.88 -2.40 -8.85
CA GLU A 70 -0.50 -3.06 -10.11
C GLU A 70 -0.28 -4.56 -9.89
N SER A 71 0.38 -4.96 -8.79
CA SER A 71 0.58 -6.38 -8.47
C SER A 71 -0.72 -7.14 -8.18
N LYS A 72 -1.80 -6.43 -7.81
CA LYS A 72 -3.14 -7.01 -7.59
C LYS A 72 -3.94 -7.15 -8.87
N GLN A 73 -3.57 -6.47 -9.96
CA GLN A 73 -4.29 -6.63 -11.21
C GLN A 73 -4.07 -8.04 -11.75
N PRO A 74 -5.14 -8.79 -12.07
CA PRO A 74 -4.99 -10.09 -12.68
C PRO A 74 -4.21 -9.92 -13.98
N GLN A 75 -3.17 -10.73 -14.17
CA GLN A 75 -2.45 -10.77 -15.44
C GLN A 75 -3.48 -11.05 -16.54
N SER A 76 -3.80 -10.05 -17.36
CA SER A 76 -4.59 -10.23 -18.57
C SER A 76 -3.84 -11.23 -19.42
N LYS A 77 -4.36 -12.45 -19.50
CA LYS A 77 -3.86 -13.50 -20.39
C LYS A 77 -4.49 -13.36 -21.76
#